data_AF-A0A968ASA9-F1
#
_entry.id   AF-A0A968ASA9-F1
#
_cell.length_a   1.000
_cell.length_b   1.000
_cell.length_c   1.000
_cell.angle_alpha   90.00
_cell.angle_beta   90.00
_cell.angle_gamma   90.00
#
_symmetry.space_group_name_H-M   'P 1'
#
loop_
_entity.id
_entity.type
_entity.pdbx_description
1 polymer ?
#
loop_
_entity_poly.entity_id
_entity_poly.type
_entity_poly.pdbx_seq_one_letter_code
_entity_poly.pdbx_strand_id
1 'polypeptide(L)'
;IPDLLRAIAAQSDPIATLQRVFHIVEAVARRSAYLALLAERPLALSQLVRLCAASPWIARELGRHPVLLDELLDPRSLYAPLDTVALEADVDRRLAATGGQDLEQEM
;
A
#
# COMPACT_ATOMS: atom_id res chain seq x y z
N ILE A 1 -4.62 -15.25 -8.83
CA ILE A 1 -5.07 -14.53 -10.05
C ILE A 1 -6.59 -14.58 -10.24
N PRO A 2 -7.29 -15.72 -10.14
CA PRO A 2 -8.77 -15.76 -10.28
C PRO A 2 -9.49 -14.84 -9.29
N ASP A 3 -9.01 -14.77 -8.04
CA ASP A 3 -9.62 -13.94 -7.00
C ASP A 3 -9.41 -12.44 -7.24
N LEU A 4 -8.29 -12.06 -7.86
CA LEU A 4 -8.02 -10.68 -8.24
C LEU A 4 -9.02 -10.18 -9.27
N LEU A 5 -9.20 -10.94 -10.35
CA LEU A 5 -10.14 -10.57 -11.40
C LEU A 5 -11.58 -10.55 -10.87
N ARG A 6 -11.94 -11.47 -9.97
CA ARG A 6 -13.25 -11.47 -9.32
C ARG A 6 -13.47 -10.23 -8.45
N ALA A 7 -12.48 -9.84 -7.66
CA ALA A 7 -12.54 -8.65 -6.81
C ALA A 7 -12.65 -7.36 -7.64
N ILE A 8 -11.93 -7.28 -8.76
CA ILE A 8 -11.98 -6.16 -9.71
C ILE A 8 -13.34 -6.10 -10.42
N ALA A 9 -13.85 -7.24 -10.89
CA ALA A 9 -15.14 -7.33 -11.57
C ALA A 9 -16.32 -6.91 -10.69
N ALA A 10 -16.18 -6.97 -9.37
CA ALA A 10 -17.18 -6.52 -8.41
C ALA A 10 -17.16 -5.01 -8.13
N GLN A 11 -16.22 -4.24 -8.70
CA GLN A 11 -16.15 -2.79 -8.53
C GLN A 11 -17.08 -2.05 -9.49
N SER A 12 -17.42 -0.80 -9.16
CA SER A 12 -18.29 0.05 -9.99
C SER A 12 -17.69 0.36 -11.37
N ASP A 13 -16.37 0.46 -11.47
CA ASP A 13 -15.63 0.62 -12.74
C ASP A 13 -14.49 -0.43 -12.81
N PRO A 14 -14.79 -1.65 -13.27
CA PRO A 14 -13.81 -2.74 -13.32
C PRO A 14 -12.64 -2.47 -14.26
N ILE A 15 -12.86 -1.78 -15.39
CA ILE A 15 -11.82 -1.54 -16.39
C ILE A 15 -10.80 -0.53 -15.85
N ALA A 16 -11.26 0.60 -15.31
CA ALA A 16 -10.34 1.57 -14.72
C ALA A 16 -9.62 0.98 -13.51
N THR A 17 -10.31 0.18 -12.69
CA THR A 17 -9.69 -0.52 -11.56
C THR A 17 -8.62 -1.49 -12.03
N LEU A 18 -8.90 -2.29 -13.07
CA LEU A 18 -7.94 -3.23 -13.63
C LEU A 18 -6.67 -2.52 -14.11
N GLN A 19 -6.81 -1.43 -14.87
CA GLN A 19 -5.67 -0.66 -15.37
C GLN A 19 -4.79 -0.15 -14.25
N ARG A 20 -5.41 0.38 -13.17
CA ARG A 20 -4.69 0.88 -12.00
C ARG A 20 -3.96 -0.23 -11.25
N VAL A 21 -4.63 -1.37 -11.02
CA VAL A 21 -4.01 -2.54 -10.37
C VAL A 21 -2.85 -3.08 -11.22
N PHE A 22 -3.04 -3.17 -12.53
CA PHE A 22 -2.02 -3.68 -13.44
C PHE A 22 -0.77 -2.81 -13.43
N HIS A 23 -0.94 -1.48 -13.43
CA HIS A 23 0.18 -0.55 -13.31
C HIS A 23 1.02 -0.75 -12.04
N ILE A 24 0.36 -1.04 -10.90
CA ILE A 24 1.06 -1.34 -9.65
C ILE A 24 1.81 -2.66 -9.75
N VAL A 25 1.16 -3.70 -10.29
CA VAL A 25 1.79 -5.02 -10.48
C VAL A 25 3.01 -4.92 -11.40
N GLU A 26 2.94 -4.13 -12.48
CA GLU A 26 4.08 -3.84 -13.36
C GLU A 26 5.21 -3.14 -12.61
N ALA A 27 4.89 -2.13 -11.81
CA ALA A 27 5.88 -1.39 -11.02
C ALA A 27 6.65 -2.29 -10.03
N VAL A 28 6.01 -3.35 -9.53
CA VAL A 28 6.62 -4.30 -8.57
C VAL A 28 7.02 -5.63 -9.19
N ALA A 29 6.91 -5.80 -10.51
CA ALA A 29 7.09 -7.10 -11.18
C ALA A 29 8.46 -7.75 -10.94
N ARG A 30 9.52 -6.96 -10.73
CA ARG A 30 10.89 -7.46 -10.43
C ARG A 30 11.15 -7.72 -8.94
N ARG A 31 10.17 -7.46 -8.07
CA ARG A 31 10.29 -7.56 -6.61
C ARG A 31 9.40 -8.71 -6.14
N SER A 32 9.93 -9.93 -6.20
CA SER A 32 9.19 -11.17 -5.90
C SER A 32 8.49 -11.15 -4.54
N ALA A 33 9.04 -10.46 -3.54
CA ALA A 33 8.42 -10.29 -2.23
C ALA A 33 7.03 -9.62 -2.28
N TYR A 34 6.85 -8.57 -3.09
CA TYR A 34 5.54 -7.91 -3.21
C TYR A 34 4.55 -8.75 -4.02
N LEU A 35 5.02 -9.47 -5.04
CA LEU A 35 4.17 -10.41 -5.76
C LEU A 35 3.71 -11.56 -4.84
N ALA A 36 4.60 -12.08 -4.00
CA ALA A 36 4.29 -13.08 -2.99
C ALA A 36 3.29 -12.53 -1.96
N LEU A 37 3.49 -11.31 -1.46
CA LEU A 37 2.54 -10.63 -0.56
C LEU A 37 1.14 -10.60 -1.17
N LEU A 38 1.01 -10.16 -2.43
CA LEU A 38 -0.29 -10.09 -3.11
C LEU A 38 -0.90 -11.48 -3.39
N ALA A 39 -0.06 -12.49 -3.63
CA ALA A 39 -0.52 -13.85 -3.88
C ALA A 39 -0.94 -14.60 -2.60
N GLU A 40 -0.25 -14.35 -1.48
CA GLU A 40 -0.40 -15.10 -0.22
C GLU A 40 -1.32 -14.40 0.78
N ARG A 41 -1.62 -13.11 0.60
CA ARG A 41 -2.43 -12.30 1.53
C ARG A 41 -3.72 -11.82 0.85
N PRO A 42 -4.80 -12.61 0.84
CA PRO A 42 -6.08 -12.22 0.21
C PRO A 42 -6.67 -10.92 0.76
N LEU A 43 -6.44 -10.64 2.05
CA LEU A 43 -6.88 -9.40 2.68
C LEU A 43 -6.19 -8.19 2.05
N ALA A 44 -4.87 -8.20 1.91
CA ALA A 44 -4.11 -7.11 1.29
C ALA A 44 -4.53 -6.89 -0.17
N LEU A 45 -4.73 -7.98 -0.91
CA LEU A 45 -5.23 -7.92 -2.29
C LEU A 45 -6.61 -7.27 -2.37
N SER A 46 -7.52 -7.60 -1.44
CA SER A 46 -8.85 -6.99 -1.39
C SER A 46 -8.78 -5.48 -1.07
N GLN A 47 -7.83 -5.05 -0.23
CA GLN A 47 -7.62 -3.63 0.06
C GLN A 47 -7.00 -2.90 -1.12
N LEU A 48 -6.03 -3.51 -1.80
CA LEU A 48 -5.45 -2.97 -3.02
C LEU A 48 -6.54 -2.66 -4.05
N VAL A 49 -7.40 -3.64 -4.36
CA VAL A 49 -8.49 -3.45 -5.34
C VAL A 49 -9.45 -2.35 -4.91
N ARG A 50 -9.84 -2.33 -3.63
CA ARG A 50 -10.74 -1.31 -3.07
C ARG A 50 -10.16 0.09 -3.20
N LEU A 51 -8.90 0.27 -2.83
CA LEU A 51 -8.22 1.56 -2.91
C LEU A 51 -7.99 2.01 -4.35
N CYS A 52 -7.61 1.09 -5.24
CA CYS A 52 -7.46 1.37 -6.66
C CYS A 52 -8.78 1.77 -7.32
N ALA A 53 -9.90 1.15 -6.93
CA ALA A 53 -11.23 1.55 -7.40
C ALA A 53 -11.62 2.94 -6.88
N ALA A 54 -11.40 3.18 -5.58
CA ALA A 54 -11.81 4.41 -4.91
C ALA A 54 -11.01 5.66 -5.34
N SER A 55 -9.72 5.54 -5.60
CA SER A 55 -8.87 6.72 -5.87
C SER A 55 -7.76 6.45 -6.89
N PRO A 56 -7.74 7.17 -8.03
CA PRO A 56 -6.61 7.11 -8.96
C PRO A 56 -5.32 7.66 -8.33
N TRP A 57 -5.43 8.61 -7.41
CA TRP A 57 -4.27 9.18 -6.72
C TRP A 57 -3.59 8.12 -5.82
N ILE A 58 -4.35 7.36 -5.04
CA ILE A 58 -3.80 6.29 -4.19
C ILE A 58 -3.14 5.21 -5.05
N ALA A 59 -3.77 4.81 -6.16
CA ALA A 59 -3.19 3.81 -7.06
C ALA A 59 -1.83 4.25 -7.62
N ARG A 60 -1.71 5.53 -7.99
CA ARG A 60 -0.44 6.11 -8.46
C ARG A 60 0.62 6.12 -7.34
N GLU A 61 0.23 6.45 -6.12
CA GLU A 61 1.15 6.52 -4.99
C GLU A 61 1.70 5.14 -4.61
N LEU A 62 0.85 4.13 -4.56
CA LEU A 62 1.25 2.73 -4.35
C LEU A 62 2.22 2.23 -5.44
N GLY A 63 2.03 2.66 -6.70
CA GLY A 63 2.95 2.33 -7.79
C GLY A 63 4.32 3.01 -7.65
N ARG A 64 4.36 4.27 -7.17
CA ARG A 64 5.61 5.01 -6.93
C ARG A 64 6.36 4.53 -5.69
N HIS A 65 5.63 4.14 -4.65
CA HIS A 65 6.18 3.74 -3.36
C HIS A 65 5.69 2.34 -2.96
N PRO A 66 6.23 1.26 -3.55
CA PRO A 66 5.80 -0.12 -3.26
C PRO A 66 5.88 -0.55 -1.80
N VAL A 67 6.68 0.11 -0.97
CA VAL A 67 6.73 -0.14 0.49
C VAL A 67 5.39 0.08 1.16
N LEU A 68 4.54 0.94 0.61
CA LEU A 68 3.18 1.16 1.12
C LEU A 68 2.26 -0.06 0.93
N LEU A 69 2.65 -1.07 0.14
CA LEU A 69 1.91 -2.32 0.05
C LEU A 69 1.91 -3.09 1.37
N ASP A 70 2.91 -2.86 2.23
CA ASP A 70 2.99 -3.49 3.55
C ASP A 70 1.88 -2.96 4.50
N GLU A 71 1.46 -1.70 4.33
CA GLU A 71 0.34 -1.11 5.09
C GLU A 71 -1.01 -1.78 4.78
N LEU A 72 -1.13 -2.45 3.63
CA LEU A 72 -2.35 -3.19 3.26
C LEU A 72 -2.56 -4.45 4.11
N LEU A 73 -1.56 -4.88 4.87
CA LEU A 73 -1.62 -6.05 5.74
C LEU A 73 -2.45 -5.81 6.99
N ASP A 74 -2.53 -4.56 7.48
CA ASP A 74 -3.32 -4.20 8.65
C ASP A 74 -4.34 -3.08 8.36
N PRO A 75 -5.59 -3.44 8.01
CA PRO A 75 -6.66 -2.47 7.78
C PRO A 75 -6.98 -1.58 8.99
N ARG A 76 -6.67 -2.02 10.22
CA ARG A 76 -6.96 -1.23 11.42
C ARG A 76 -6.05 -0.01 11.49
N SER A 77 -4.77 -0.19 11.17
CA SER A 77 -3.80 0.90 11.03
C SER A 77 -4.11 1.75 9.79
N LEU A 78 -4.32 1.10 8.64
CA LEU A 78 -4.53 1.76 7.35
C LEU A 78 -5.68 2.78 7.33
N TYR A 79 -6.75 2.53 8.10
CA TYR A 79 -7.94 3.38 8.15
C TYR A 79 -8.10 4.15 9.47
N ALA A 80 -7.11 4.11 10.36
CA ALA A 80 -7.10 4.87 11.61
C ALA A 80 -5.90 5.83 11.61
N PRO A 81 -5.99 6.99 10.92
CA PRO A 81 -4.93 7.97 10.97
C PRO A 81 -4.67 8.42 12.40
N LEU A 82 -3.40 8.62 12.75
CA LEU A 82 -3.01 9.16 14.04
C LEU A 82 -3.57 10.58 14.19
N ASP A 83 -4.02 10.91 15.41
CA ASP A 83 -4.25 12.31 15.74
C ASP A 83 -2.92 13.07 15.82
N THR A 84 -2.99 14.40 15.91
CA THR A 84 -1.79 15.25 15.90
C THR A 84 -0.81 14.91 17.03
N VAL A 85 -1.32 14.59 18.22
CA VAL A 85 -0.49 14.28 19.39
C VAL A 85 0.19 12.93 19.23
N ALA A 86 -0.54 11.93 18.73
CA ALA A 86 -0.02 10.61 18.47
C ALA A 86 0.97 10.62 17.29
N LEU A 87 0.78 11.50 16.31
CA LEU A 87 1.70 11.68 15.19
C LEU A 87 3.02 12.30 15.64
N GLU A 88 2.99 13.35 16.47
CA GLU A 88 4.19 13.95 17.08
C GLU A 88 4.98 12.89 17.86
N ALA A 89 4.28 12.13 18.72
CA ALA A 89 4.91 11.07 19.50
C ALA A 89 5.48 9.93 18.62
N ASP A 90 4.88 9.64 17.46
CA ASP A 90 5.40 8.62 16.53
C ASP A 90 6.64 9.11 15.79
N VAL A 91 6.66 10.36 15.36
CA VAL A 91 7.84 10.99 14.73
C VAL A 91 9.02 11.01 15.70
N ASP A 92 8.80 11.48 16.93
CA ASP A 92 9.84 11.52 17.98
C ASP A 92 10.42 10.13 18.24
N ARG A 93 9.55 9.11 18.29
CA ARG A 93 9.97 7.72 18.51
C ARG A 93 10.82 7.19 17.34
N ARG A 94 10.45 7.50 16.10
CA ARG A 94 11.20 7.06 14.91
C ARG A 94 12.56 7.76 14.83
N LEU A 95 12.63 9.06 15.10
CA LEU A 95 13.88 9.82 15.12
C LEU A 95 14.84 9.33 16.21
N ALA A 96 14.32 9.03 17.40
CA ALA A 96 15.13 8.48 18.49
C ALA A 96 15.73 7.10 18.17
N ALA A 97 15.08 6.31 17.31
CA ALA A 97 15.54 4.99 16.91
C ALA A 97 16.69 5.01 15.88
N THR A 98 16.85 6.11 15.12
CA THR A 98 17.88 6.26 14.07
C THR A 98 19.27 6.62 14.63
N GLY A 99 19.40 6.84 15.95
CA GLY A 99 20.69 6.92 16.63
C GLY A 99 21.52 8.18 16.36
N GLY A 100 21.00 9.21 15.67
CA GLY A 100 21.58 10.54 15.57
C GLY A 100 22.97 10.64 14.92
N GLN A 101 23.44 9.59 14.22
CA GLN A 101 24.80 9.52 13.66
C GLN A 101 24.84 9.48 12.13
N ASP A 102 23.70 9.34 11.45
CA ASP A 102 23.64 9.26 9.99
C ASP A 102 22.54 10.16 9.42
N LEU A 103 22.97 11.34 8.94
CA LEU A 103 22.08 12.37 8.38
C LEU A 103 21.32 11.85 7.14
N GLU A 104 21.84 10.84 6.43
CA GLU A 104 21.14 10.22 5.30
C GLU A 104 19.96 9.34 5.74
N GLN A 105 19.96 8.84 6.98
CA GLN A 105 18.84 8.04 7.52
C GLN A 105 17.77 8.91 8.20
N GLU A 106 18.07 10.19 8.46
CA GLU A 106 17.15 11.17 9.04
C GLU A 106 16.31 11.94 8.00
N MET A 107 16.71 11.94 6.70
CA MET A 107 15.98 12.60 5.61
C MET A 107 15.08 11.66 4.80
#